data_AF-A0A3A9A5W0-F1
#
_entry.id   AF-A0A3A9A5W0-F1
#
_cell.length_a   1.000
_cell.length_b   1.000
_cell.length_c   1.000
_cell.angle_alpha   90.00
_cell.angle_beta   90.00
_cell.angle_gamma   90.00
#
_symmetry.space_group_name_H-M   'P 1'
#
loop_
_entity.id
_entity.type
_entity.pdbx_description
1 polymer ?
#
loop_
_entity_poly.entity_id
_entity_poly.type
_entity_poly.pdbx_seq_one_letter_code
_entity_poly.pdbx_strand_id
1 'polypeptide(L)'
;MSIAYDSIVKRDIPYMYAVSADDLGAEDIFRLERVHHVEVKKFVLVKHARECIVLNKDLKNLKEIEEIIKKVMRSKYLPEKLLDRFAELTDIESSYILQKYFLDWKEEIRKRELNRQALSMLKSAKSLRVSWKVKRNKQIIKELFDIGFGIYDKKAVCDYQQGAENAFMYGYLLGVQSQKKILHRTKYKK
;
A
#
# COMPACT_ATOMS: atom_id res chain seq x y z
N MET A 1 -7.96 -9.52 -22.51
CA MET A 1 -7.80 -8.21 -21.86
C MET A 1 -7.40 -8.45 -20.41
N SER A 2 -6.11 -8.27 -20.09
CA SER A 2 -5.63 -8.36 -18.70
C SER A 2 -5.94 -7.04 -18.02
N ILE A 3 -6.95 -7.01 -17.15
CA ILE A 3 -7.13 -5.91 -16.21
C ILE A 3 -6.07 -6.14 -15.11
N ALA A 4 -4.82 -5.82 -15.44
CA ALA A 4 -3.82 -5.57 -14.42
C ALA A 4 -4.27 -4.28 -13.72
N TYR A 5 -5.01 -4.42 -12.63
CA TYR A 5 -5.22 -3.31 -11.71
C TYR A 5 -3.83 -2.79 -11.33
N ASP A 6 -3.52 -1.59 -11.81
CA ASP A 6 -2.39 -0.76 -11.38
C ASP A 6 -2.70 -0.35 -9.92
N SER A 7 -2.65 -1.33 -9.01
CA SER A 7 -3.39 -1.35 -7.74
C SER A 7 -2.65 -0.66 -6.59
N ILE A 8 -1.60 0.09 -6.91
CA ILE A 8 -0.68 0.67 -5.95
C ILE A 8 -0.46 2.13 -6.35
N VAL A 9 -0.66 3.02 -5.39
CA VAL A 9 -0.36 4.44 -5.57
C VAL A 9 1.12 4.63 -5.90
N LYS A 10 1.44 5.53 -6.81
CA LYS A 10 2.81 5.84 -7.25
C LYS A 10 3.31 7.12 -6.58
N ARG A 11 2.41 8.07 -6.26
CA ARG A 11 2.76 9.37 -5.69
C ARG A 11 2.93 9.31 -4.17
N ASP A 12 3.71 10.24 -3.63
CA ASP A 12 3.87 10.41 -2.17
C ASP A 12 2.75 11.27 -1.56
N ILE A 13 2.22 12.18 -2.36
CA ILE A 13 1.03 12.98 -2.05
C ILE A 13 0.03 12.87 -3.21
N PRO A 14 -1.28 12.99 -2.93
CA PRO A 14 -2.28 13.07 -3.98
C PRO A 14 -1.98 14.25 -4.92
N TYR A 15 -2.25 14.07 -6.20
CA TYR A 15 -2.30 15.17 -7.14
C TYR A 15 -3.52 16.03 -6.85
N MET A 16 -3.40 17.33 -7.04
CA MET A 16 -4.49 18.26 -6.78
C MET A 16 -4.67 19.20 -7.94
N TYR A 17 -5.92 19.49 -8.25
CA TYR A 17 -6.33 20.45 -9.24
C TYR A 17 -7.69 21.02 -8.88
N ALA A 18 -7.99 22.21 -9.39
CA ALA A 18 -9.23 22.91 -9.10
C ALA A 18 -10.16 22.88 -10.30
N VAL A 19 -11.47 22.71 -10.07
CA VAL A 19 -12.52 22.66 -11.11
C VAL A 19 -13.78 23.39 -10.67
N SER A 20 -14.67 23.68 -11.62
CA SER A 20 -16.03 24.17 -11.33
C SER A 20 -16.90 23.04 -10.77
N ALA A 21 -17.95 23.37 -10.04
CA ALA A 21 -18.98 22.41 -9.68
C ALA A 21 -19.60 21.72 -10.92
N ASP A 22 -19.72 22.45 -12.04
CA ASP A 22 -20.29 21.95 -13.30
C ASP A 22 -19.35 20.96 -14.05
N ASP A 23 -18.06 20.95 -13.70
CA ASP A 23 -17.05 20.10 -14.33
C ASP A 23 -16.86 18.77 -13.55
N LEU A 24 -17.60 18.55 -12.47
CA LEU A 24 -17.50 17.35 -11.65
C LEU A 24 -18.09 16.13 -12.37
N GLY A 25 -17.37 15.00 -12.30
CA GLY A 25 -17.87 13.74 -12.82
C GLY A 25 -18.96 13.13 -11.94
N ALA A 26 -19.74 12.19 -12.49
CA ALA A 26 -20.79 11.50 -11.75
C ALA A 26 -20.30 10.81 -10.46
N GLU A 27 -19.06 10.29 -10.46
CA GLU A 27 -18.46 9.66 -9.28
C GLU A 27 -18.18 10.68 -8.17
N ASP A 28 -17.74 11.88 -8.53
CA ASP A 28 -17.45 12.97 -7.59
C ASP A 28 -18.74 13.53 -7.00
N ILE A 29 -19.76 13.74 -7.84
CA ILE A 29 -21.10 14.15 -7.42
C ILE A 29 -21.69 13.12 -6.43
N PHE A 30 -21.59 11.83 -6.76
CA PHE A 30 -22.07 10.76 -5.88
C PHE A 30 -21.37 10.79 -4.51
N ARG A 31 -20.03 10.96 -4.48
CA ARG A 31 -19.29 11.08 -3.22
C ARG A 31 -19.75 12.28 -2.40
N LEU A 32 -19.90 13.44 -3.04
CA LEU A 32 -20.34 14.65 -2.36
C LEU A 32 -21.73 14.49 -1.75
N GLU A 33 -22.73 14.11 -2.54
CA GLU A 33 -24.12 14.09 -2.08
C GLU A 33 -24.46 12.87 -1.21
N ARG A 34 -23.96 11.68 -1.57
CA ARG A 34 -24.37 10.41 -0.93
C ARG A 34 -23.43 9.94 0.16
N VAL A 35 -22.15 10.28 0.10
CA VAL A 35 -21.16 9.85 1.10
C VAL A 35 -20.87 10.95 2.11
N HIS A 36 -20.79 12.20 1.64
CA HIS A 36 -20.42 13.34 2.45
C HIS A 36 -21.60 14.26 2.81
N HIS A 37 -22.75 14.10 2.15
CA HIS A 37 -23.94 14.94 2.33
C HIS A 37 -23.68 16.44 2.09
N VAL A 38 -22.75 16.75 1.19
CA VAL A 38 -22.36 18.10 0.79
C VAL A 38 -23.07 18.49 -0.51
N GLU A 39 -23.63 19.70 -0.55
CA GLU A 39 -24.20 20.27 -1.77
C GLU A 39 -23.10 20.51 -2.82
N VAL A 40 -23.30 20.01 -4.04
CA VAL A 40 -22.30 20.06 -5.13
C VAL A 40 -21.81 21.49 -5.40
N LYS A 41 -22.67 22.51 -5.26
CA LYS A 41 -22.30 23.91 -5.48
C LYS A 41 -21.41 24.52 -4.39
N LYS A 42 -21.37 23.91 -3.20
CA LYS A 42 -20.66 24.41 -2.03
C LYS A 42 -19.46 23.55 -1.66
N PHE A 43 -19.14 22.55 -2.46
CA PHE A 43 -18.02 21.66 -2.16
C PHE A 43 -16.71 22.46 -2.04
N VAL A 44 -15.84 22.01 -1.14
CA VAL A 44 -14.49 22.54 -0.98
C VAL A 44 -13.48 21.58 -1.59
N LEU A 45 -13.62 20.29 -1.26
CA LEU A 45 -12.78 19.23 -1.77
C LEU A 45 -13.54 17.91 -1.96
N VAL A 46 -13.11 17.12 -2.93
CA VAL A 46 -13.60 15.76 -3.14
C VAL A 46 -12.46 14.86 -3.61
N LYS A 47 -12.45 13.62 -3.15
CA LYS A 47 -11.52 12.59 -3.64
C LYS A 47 -11.96 12.19 -5.03
N HIS A 48 -11.09 12.44 -6.00
CA HIS A 48 -11.29 12.05 -7.38
C HIS A 48 -10.33 10.92 -7.73
N ALA A 49 -10.85 9.84 -8.31
CA ALA A 49 -10.07 8.62 -8.52
C ALA A 49 -9.31 8.21 -7.24
N ARG A 50 -8.17 7.51 -7.40
CA ARG A 50 -7.39 6.99 -6.26
C ARG A 50 -6.28 7.93 -5.78
N GLU A 51 -5.73 8.73 -6.69
CA GLU A 51 -4.55 9.58 -6.43
C GLU A 51 -4.83 11.08 -6.57
N CYS A 52 -6.08 11.51 -6.71
CA CYS A 52 -6.41 12.91 -6.92
C CYS A 52 -7.35 13.46 -5.84
N ILE A 53 -7.15 14.73 -5.51
CA ILE A 53 -8.10 15.53 -4.74
C ILE A 53 -8.47 16.72 -5.63
N VAL A 54 -9.77 16.86 -5.87
CA VAL A 54 -10.33 17.97 -6.61
C VAL A 54 -10.74 19.04 -5.62
N LEU A 55 -10.37 20.28 -5.93
CA LEU A 55 -10.75 21.47 -5.16
C LEU A 55 -11.74 22.31 -5.95
N ASN A 56 -12.59 23.05 -5.24
CA ASN A 56 -13.44 24.03 -5.88
C ASN A 56 -12.60 25.26 -6.30
N LYS A 57 -12.66 25.61 -7.59
CA LYS A 57 -11.90 26.73 -8.16
C LYS A 57 -12.35 28.10 -7.61
N ASP A 58 -13.59 28.20 -7.14
CA ASP A 58 -14.21 29.47 -6.72
C ASP A 58 -13.89 29.82 -5.25
N LEU A 59 -13.01 29.07 -4.59
CA LEU A 59 -12.56 29.32 -3.22
C LEU A 59 -11.67 30.58 -3.15
N LYS A 60 -12.05 31.54 -2.29
CA LYS A 60 -11.30 32.81 -2.09
C LYS A 60 -9.82 32.59 -1.71
N ASN A 61 -9.54 31.57 -0.90
CA ASN A 61 -8.20 31.28 -0.35
C ASN A 61 -7.56 30.02 -0.96
N LEU A 62 -7.90 29.69 -2.22
CA LEU A 62 -7.53 28.43 -2.87
C LEU A 62 -6.05 28.06 -2.72
N LYS A 63 -5.12 29.01 -2.92
CA LYS A 63 -3.66 28.73 -2.83
C LYS A 63 -3.24 28.32 -1.42
N GLU A 64 -3.77 28.98 -0.40
CA GLU A 64 -3.46 28.67 1.00
C GLU A 64 -4.06 27.32 1.40
N ILE A 65 -5.31 27.06 0.99
CA ILE A 65 -6.01 25.78 1.18
C ILE A 65 -5.21 24.65 0.53
N GLU A 66 -4.76 24.83 -0.71
CA GLU A 66 -3.93 23.86 -1.43
C GLU A 66 -2.61 23.58 -0.68
N GLU A 67 -1.95 24.61 -0.17
CA GLU A 67 -0.71 24.44 0.60
C GLU A 67 -0.95 23.68 1.92
N ILE A 68 -2.05 23.98 2.61
CA ILE A 68 -2.44 23.28 3.84
C ILE A 68 -2.69 21.80 3.54
N ILE A 69 -3.45 21.47 2.49
CA ILE A 69 -3.71 20.07 2.10
C ILE A 69 -2.39 19.35 1.76
N LYS A 70 -1.46 19.99 1.04
CA LYS A 70 -0.12 19.41 0.78
C LYS A 70 0.62 19.10 2.07
N LYS A 71 0.61 20.03 3.03
CA LYS A 71 1.26 19.83 4.35
C LYS A 71 0.58 18.69 5.11
N VAL A 72 -0.75 18.66 5.16
CA VAL A 72 -1.54 17.58 5.79
C VAL A 72 -1.17 16.23 5.19
N MET A 73 -1.19 16.10 3.85
CA MET A 73 -0.91 14.83 3.17
C MET A 73 0.54 14.36 3.34
N ARG A 74 1.50 15.29 3.47
CA ARG A 74 2.92 14.98 3.77
C ARG A 74 3.15 14.54 5.21
N SER A 75 2.33 14.99 6.16
CA SER A 75 2.53 14.70 7.57
C SER A 75 2.54 13.20 7.85
N LYS A 76 3.41 12.79 8.78
CA LYS A 76 3.51 11.39 9.20
C LYS A 76 2.31 10.97 10.04
N TYR A 77 1.86 11.87 10.92
CA TYR A 77 0.71 11.72 11.80
C TYR A 77 -0.34 12.76 11.46
N LEU A 78 -1.56 12.58 11.98
CA LEU A 78 -2.64 13.52 11.76
C LEU A 78 -2.27 14.90 12.35
N PRO A 79 -2.20 15.97 11.54
CA PRO A 79 -1.77 17.27 12.02
C PRO A 79 -2.96 18.15 12.41
N GLU A 80 -3.45 18.00 13.64
CA GLU A 80 -4.64 18.69 14.18
C GLU A 80 -4.62 20.20 13.92
N LYS A 81 -3.53 20.88 14.27
CA LYS A 81 -3.39 22.35 14.05
C LYS A 81 -3.55 22.78 12.58
N LEU A 82 -3.18 21.93 11.63
CA LEU A 82 -3.38 22.23 10.20
C LEU A 82 -4.83 22.01 9.77
N LEU A 83 -5.53 21.06 10.39
CA LEU A 83 -6.95 20.81 10.16
C LEU A 83 -7.82 21.90 10.79
N ASP A 84 -7.41 22.44 11.94
CA ASP A 84 -8.08 23.58 12.57
C ASP A 84 -7.98 24.80 11.67
N ARG A 85 -6.77 25.13 11.20
CA ARG A 85 -6.56 26.23 10.24
C ARG A 85 -7.29 25.99 8.92
N PHE A 86 -7.39 24.74 8.48
CA PHE A 86 -8.17 24.39 7.30
C PHE A 86 -9.67 24.70 7.51
N ALA A 87 -10.22 24.33 8.67
CA ALA A 87 -11.61 24.58 9.03
C ALA A 87 -11.91 26.09 9.13
N GLU A 88 -10.97 26.88 9.65
CA GLU A 88 -11.07 28.35 9.71
C GLU A 88 -11.18 29.00 8.31
N LEU A 89 -10.49 28.44 7.31
CA LEU A 89 -10.49 28.96 5.93
C LEU A 89 -11.65 28.44 5.09
N THR A 90 -12.29 27.34 5.51
CA THR A 90 -13.32 26.63 4.77
C THR A 90 -14.52 26.40 5.69
N ASP A 91 -14.64 25.19 6.24
CA ASP A 91 -15.67 24.78 7.18
C ASP A 91 -15.26 23.47 7.90
N ILE A 92 -16.01 23.14 8.95
CA ILE A 92 -15.74 21.95 9.79
C ILE A 92 -15.99 20.65 9.02
N GLU A 93 -17.01 20.60 8.15
CA GLU A 93 -17.37 19.39 7.40
C GLU A 93 -16.26 19.05 6.41
N SER A 94 -15.75 20.04 5.67
CA SER A 94 -14.62 19.91 4.77
C SER A 94 -13.35 19.46 5.47
N SER A 95 -13.12 19.93 6.70
CA SER A 95 -12.00 19.46 7.53
C SER A 95 -12.13 17.98 7.90
N TYR A 96 -13.34 17.53 8.24
CA TYR A 96 -13.62 16.12 8.49
C TYR A 96 -13.43 15.24 7.23
N ILE A 97 -13.86 15.72 6.07
CA ILE A 97 -13.63 15.04 4.78
C ILE A 97 -12.13 14.91 4.51
N LEU A 98 -11.36 15.99 4.71
CA LEU A 98 -9.90 15.99 4.55
C LEU A 98 -9.22 15.00 5.52
N GLN A 99 -9.66 14.95 6.78
CA GLN A 99 -9.18 13.98 7.76
C GLN A 99 -9.42 12.54 7.30
N LYS A 100 -10.62 12.23 6.81
CA LYS A 100 -10.95 10.90 6.29
C LYS A 100 -10.05 10.53 5.10
N TYR A 101 -9.83 11.46 4.18
CA TYR A 101 -8.97 11.25 3.02
C TYR A 101 -7.49 11.10 3.42
N PHE A 102 -7.04 11.80 4.45
CA PHE A 102 -5.71 11.59 5.00
C PHE A 102 -5.53 10.15 5.50
N LEU A 103 -6.48 9.61 6.27
CA LEU A 103 -6.42 8.24 6.78
C LEU A 103 -6.40 7.22 5.64
N ASP A 104 -7.30 7.37 4.67
CA ASP A 104 -7.33 6.55 3.45
C ASP A 104 -5.98 6.59 2.72
N TRP A 105 -5.41 7.79 2.54
CA TRP A 105 -4.13 7.95 1.86
C TRP A 105 -2.99 7.27 2.61
N LYS A 106 -2.98 7.31 3.95
CA LYS A 106 -1.96 6.60 4.75
C LYS A 106 -2.06 5.09 4.60
N GLU A 107 -3.26 4.53 4.52
CA GLU A 107 -3.44 3.11 4.22
C GLU A 107 -2.91 2.75 2.82
N GLU A 108 -3.15 3.60 1.84
CA GLU A 108 -2.64 3.41 0.47
C GLU A 108 -1.11 3.48 0.39
N ILE A 109 -0.49 4.44 1.08
CA ILE A 109 0.98 4.53 1.20
C ILE A 109 1.54 3.29 1.92
N ARG A 110 0.88 2.81 2.98
CA ARG A 110 1.28 1.58 3.69
C ARG A 110 1.23 0.36 2.76
N LYS A 111 0.15 0.18 2.00
CA LYS A 111 0.04 -0.90 1.00
C LYS A 111 1.17 -0.83 -0.03
N ARG A 112 1.49 0.37 -0.52
CA ARG A 112 2.61 0.60 -1.45
C ARG A 112 3.95 0.19 -0.84
N GLU A 113 4.22 0.58 0.39
CA GLU A 113 5.46 0.24 1.10
C GLU A 113 5.58 -1.28 1.32
N LEU A 114 4.50 -1.92 1.77
CA LEU A 114 4.44 -3.38 1.90
C LEU A 114 4.68 -4.08 0.57
N ASN A 115 4.09 -3.60 -0.52
CA ASN A 115 4.32 -4.16 -1.83
C ASN A 115 5.79 -4.00 -2.28
N ARG A 116 6.39 -2.82 -2.08
CA ARG A 116 7.82 -2.60 -2.38
C ARG A 116 8.72 -3.53 -1.58
N GLN A 117 8.43 -3.73 -0.30
CA GLN A 117 9.15 -4.68 0.54
C GLN A 117 8.99 -6.13 0.02
N ALA A 118 7.77 -6.54 -0.29
CA ALA A 118 7.48 -7.87 -0.84
C ALA A 118 8.21 -8.11 -2.17
N LEU A 119 8.22 -7.15 -3.09
CA LEU A 119 8.94 -7.25 -4.36
C LEU A 119 10.46 -7.35 -4.15
N SER A 120 11.00 -6.57 -3.22
CA SER A 120 12.42 -6.64 -2.85
C SER A 120 12.81 -8.01 -2.29
N MET A 121 11.97 -8.56 -1.40
CA MET A 121 12.15 -9.91 -0.85
C MET A 121 12.05 -10.98 -1.95
N LEU A 122 11.07 -10.87 -2.86
CA LEU A 122 10.90 -11.79 -3.97
C LEU A 122 12.11 -11.77 -4.91
N LYS A 123 12.63 -10.59 -5.25
CA LYS A 123 13.86 -10.44 -6.04
C LYS A 123 15.03 -11.12 -5.36
N SER A 124 15.14 -10.99 -4.04
CA SER A 124 16.19 -11.63 -3.25
C SER A 124 16.05 -13.15 -3.21
N ALA A 125 14.83 -13.68 -3.09
CA ALA A 125 14.53 -15.10 -3.11
C ALA A 125 14.84 -15.74 -4.48
N LYS A 126 14.59 -15.01 -5.58
CA LYS A 126 14.91 -15.43 -6.95
C LYS A 126 16.39 -15.31 -7.32
N SER A 127 17.26 -14.91 -6.38
CA SER A 127 18.69 -14.81 -6.67
C SER A 127 19.28 -16.18 -7.07
N LEU A 128 20.22 -16.14 -8.02
CA LEU A 128 20.96 -17.32 -8.50
C LEU A 128 21.49 -18.18 -7.35
N ARG A 129 22.03 -17.53 -6.31
CA ARG A 129 22.58 -18.23 -5.14
C ARG A 129 21.54 -19.04 -4.38
N VAL A 130 20.34 -18.49 -4.16
CA VAL A 130 19.25 -19.21 -3.49
C VAL A 130 18.75 -20.34 -4.39
N SER A 131 18.58 -20.08 -5.68
CA SER A 131 18.23 -21.11 -6.67
C SER A 131 19.21 -22.29 -6.67
N TRP A 132 20.51 -22.03 -6.67
CA TRP A 132 21.54 -23.07 -6.59
C TRP A 132 21.50 -23.86 -5.29
N LYS A 133 21.23 -23.21 -4.16
CA LYS A 133 21.06 -23.91 -2.87
C LYS A 133 19.83 -24.79 -2.86
N VAL A 134 18.70 -24.31 -3.38
CA VAL A 134 17.48 -25.11 -3.51
C VAL A 134 17.75 -26.34 -4.39
N LYS A 135 18.43 -26.17 -5.54
CA LYS A 135 18.84 -27.30 -6.40
C LYS A 135 19.70 -28.33 -5.66
N ARG A 136 20.68 -27.90 -4.87
CA ARG A 136 21.55 -28.81 -4.10
C ARG A 136 20.81 -29.57 -2.98
N ASN A 137 19.73 -29.00 -2.45
CA ASN A 137 18.93 -29.63 -1.38
C ASN A 137 17.61 -30.24 -1.88
N LYS A 138 17.50 -30.50 -3.19
CA LYS A 138 16.26 -31.00 -3.82
C LYS A 138 15.73 -32.28 -3.17
N GLN A 139 16.63 -33.19 -2.79
CA GLN A 139 16.25 -34.45 -2.13
C GLN A 139 15.62 -34.19 -0.76
N ILE A 140 16.26 -33.38 0.09
CA ILE A 140 15.72 -33.02 1.42
C ILE A 140 14.37 -32.30 1.29
N ILE A 141 14.22 -31.40 0.31
CA ILE A 141 12.94 -30.70 0.06
C ILE A 141 11.84 -31.69 -0.31
N LYS A 142 12.17 -32.68 -1.14
CA LYS A 142 11.23 -33.75 -1.52
C LYS A 142 10.81 -34.58 -0.29
N GLU A 143 11.77 -35.01 0.53
CA GLU A 143 11.46 -35.77 1.74
C GLU A 143 10.59 -34.97 2.73
N LEU A 144 10.86 -33.67 2.91
CA LEU A 144 10.04 -32.81 3.77
C LEU A 144 8.61 -32.63 3.25
N PHE A 145 8.44 -32.56 1.93
CA PHE A 145 7.13 -32.56 1.29
C PHE A 145 6.40 -33.88 1.55
N ASP A 146 7.07 -35.01 1.30
CA ASP A 146 6.55 -36.36 1.47
C ASP A 146 6.17 -36.65 2.94
N ILE A 147 6.94 -36.13 3.91
CA ILE A 147 6.60 -36.17 5.34
C ILE A 147 5.33 -35.36 5.64
N GLY A 148 5.23 -34.13 5.14
CA GLY A 148 4.03 -33.30 5.35
C GLY A 148 2.79 -33.85 4.64
N PHE A 149 3.00 -34.57 3.54
CA PHE A 149 1.97 -35.33 2.83
C PHE A 149 1.60 -36.66 3.52
N GLY A 150 2.19 -36.96 4.67
CA GLY A 150 1.85 -38.13 5.48
C GLY A 150 2.32 -39.46 4.91
N ILE A 151 3.23 -39.49 3.92
CA ILE A 151 3.75 -40.74 3.31
C ILE A 151 4.41 -41.66 4.35
N TYR A 152 4.97 -41.07 5.41
CA TYR A 152 5.67 -41.77 6.47
C TYR A 152 4.84 -41.96 7.75
N ASP A 153 3.56 -41.55 7.76
CA ASP A 153 2.65 -41.77 8.90
C ASP A 153 1.95 -43.13 8.77
N LYS A 154 1.72 -43.81 9.90
CA LYS A 154 0.98 -45.08 9.99
C LYS A 154 -0.44 -44.98 9.45
N LYS A 155 -0.99 -43.77 9.34
CA LYS A 155 -2.33 -43.49 8.82
C LYS A 155 -2.35 -42.96 7.37
N ALA A 156 -1.19 -42.76 6.74
CA ALA A 156 -1.02 -42.27 5.36
C ALA A 156 -1.98 -41.10 5.00
N VAL A 157 -1.96 -40.04 5.81
CA VAL A 157 -2.87 -38.89 5.64
C VAL A 157 -2.36 -37.97 4.53
N CYS A 158 -3.02 -37.98 3.38
CA CYS A 158 -2.67 -37.13 2.24
C CYS A 158 -3.04 -35.66 2.51
N ASP A 159 -2.06 -34.86 2.94
CA ASP A 159 -2.19 -33.41 3.07
C ASP A 159 -1.17 -32.67 2.19
N TYR A 160 -1.62 -32.31 0.98
CA TYR A 160 -0.80 -31.60 0.01
C TYR A 160 -0.39 -30.21 0.50
N GLN A 161 -1.26 -29.54 1.27
CA GLN A 161 -1.00 -28.21 1.78
C GLN A 161 0.12 -28.26 2.82
N GLN A 162 0.03 -29.18 3.78
CA GLN A 162 1.04 -29.36 4.82
C GLN A 162 2.41 -29.76 4.23
N GLY A 163 2.43 -30.64 3.23
CA GLY A 163 3.63 -30.97 2.47
C GLY A 163 4.27 -29.74 1.80
N ALA A 164 3.45 -28.93 1.13
CA ALA A 164 3.91 -27.71 0.48
C ALA A 164 4.47 -26.68 1.47
N GLU A 165 3.82 -26.52 2.63
CA GLU A 165 4.25 -25.63 3.71
C GLU A 165 5.60 -26.06 4.29
N ASN A 166 5.81 -27.35 4.55
CA ASN A 166 7.07 -27.88 5.06
C ASN A 166 8.24 -27.64 4.09
N ALA A 167 8.04 -27.96 2.81
CA ALA A 167 9.03 -27.72 1.75
C ALA A 167 9.34 -26.22 1.60
N PHE A 168 8.32 -25.37 1.67
CA PHE A 168 8.45 -23.92 1.61
C PHE A 168 9.26 -23.37 2.78
N MET A 169 8.95 -23.77 4.01
CA MET A 169 9.64 -23.32 5.23
C MET A 169 11.13 -23.65 5.21
N TYR A 170 11.50 -24.85 4.74
CA TYR A 170 12.90 -25.21 4.60
C TYR A 170 13.60 -24.41 3.48
N GLY A 171 12.94 -24.21 2.34
CA GLY A 171 13.44 -23.32 1.29
C GLY A 171 13.67 -21.88 1.79
N TYR A 172 12.75 -21.35 2.60
CA TYR A 172 12.88 -20.06 3.26
C TYR A 172 14.08 -19.99 4.20
N LEU A 173 14.28 -21.00 5.06
CA LEU A 173 15.45 -21.09 5.95
C LEU A 173 16.78 -21.06 5.18
N LEU A 174 16.88 -21.81 4.08
CA LEU A 174 18.06 -21.80 3.21
C LEU A 174 18.31 -20.40 2.61
N GLY A 175 17.24 -19.67 2.29
CA GLY A 175 17.27 -18.28 1.84
C GLY A 175 17.80 -17.32 2.90
N VAL A 176 17.20 -17.32 4.10
CA VAL A 176 17.57 -16.43 5.22
C VAL A 176 19.03 -16.63 5.65
N GLN A 177 19.47 -17.89 5.77
CA GLN A 177 20.87 -18.20 6.11
C GLN A 177 21.87 -17.69 5.05
N SER A 178 21.44 -17.61 3.78
CA SER A 178 22.26 -17.08 2.69
C SER A 178 22.44 -15.56 2.80
N GLN A 179 21.38 -14.83 3.17
CA GLN A 179 21.43 -13.38 3.35
C GLN A 179 22.25 -12.97 4.58
N LYS A 180 22.06 -13.63 5.73
CA LYS A 180 22.83 -13.36 6.96
C LYS A 180 24.34 -13.52 6.75
N LYS A 181 24.78 -14.55 6.00
CA LYS A 181 26.20 -14.76 5.66
C LYS A 181 26.80 -13.65 4.78
N ILE A 182 25.98 -12.92 4.01
CA ILE A 182 26.45 -11.79 3.19
C ILE A 182 26.66 -10.56 4.07
N LEU A 183 25.66 -10.20 4.89
CA LEU A 183 25.70 -9.04 5.77
C LEU A 183 26.89 -9.05 6.73
N HIS A 184 27.24 -10.22 7.29
CA HIS A 184 28.45 -10.36 8.10
C HIS A 184 29.73 -10.12 7.28
N ARG A 185 29.86 -10.71 6.08
CA ARG A 185 31.07 -10.53 5.25
C ARG A 185 31.30 -9.09 4.78
N THR A 186 30.26 -8.31 4.58
CA THR A 186 30.36 -6.89 4.22
C THR A 186 30.71 -5.99 5.41
N LYS A 187 30.37 -6.37 6.65
CA LYS A 187 30.74 -5.59 7.85
C LYS A 187 32.23 -5.65 8.20
N TYR A 188 32.93 -6.72 7.81
CA TYR A 188 34.35 -6.92 8.08
C TYR A 188 35.28 -6.59 6.89
N LYS A 189 34.78 -5.80 5.92
CA LYS A 189 35.55 -5.34 4.75
C LYS A 189 35.70 -3.80 4.68
N LYS A 190 35.50 -3.11 5.81
CA LYS A 190 35.88 -1.69 5.96
C LYS A 190 37.17 -1.61 6.75
#